data_AF-A0A5R9GRJ1-F1
#
_entry.id   AF-A0A5R9GRJ1-F1
#
_cell.length_a   1.000
_cell.length_b   1.000
_cell.length_c   1.000
_cell.angle_alpha   90.00
_cell.angle_beta   90.00
_cell.angle_gamma   90.00
#
_symmetry.space_group_name_H-M   'P 1'
#
loop_
_entity.id
_entity.type
_entity.pdbx_description
1 polymer ?
#
loop_
_entity_poly.entity_id
_entity_poly.type
_entity_poly.pdbx_seq_one_letter_code
_entity_poly.pdbx_strand_id
1 'polypeptide(L)'
;MTNNNILKKICIANNLKHFEVKEIFELADLEFSSSQIKAFMAGSQNKNYEKLSDEHFEAFLNGFIIYSRGTVEEPTILPRTIENFIIGLIEADNRDALEEMRCLIEDGIDHLPNATNSKTAD
;
A
#
# COMPACT_ATOMS: atom_id res chain seq x y z
N MET A 1 -12.61 7.56 19.19
CA MET A 1 -11.74 7.76 18.01
C MET A 1 -12.64 7.64 16.77
N THR A 2 -12.47 8.45 15.73
CA THR A 2 -13.31 8.43 14.51
C THR A 2 -12.52 7.92 13.31
N ASN A 3 -13.17 7.38 12.28
CA ASN A 3 -12.49 6.89 11.07
C ASN A 3 -11.62 7.98 10.42
N ASN A 4 -12.11 9.22 10.37
CA ASN A 4 -11.32 10.37 9.90
C ASN A 4 -10.01 10.54 10.70
N ASN A 5 -10.04 10.35 12.01
CA ASN A 5 -8.84 10.47 12.84
C ASN A 5 -7.86 9.30 12.61
N ILE A 6 -8.37 8.08 12.36
CA ILE A 6 -7.54 6.93 12.04
C ILE A 6 -6.91 7.10 10.66
N LEU A 7 -7.70 7.47 9.64
CA LEU A 7 -7.23 7.79 8.30
C LEU A 7 -6.07 8.80 8.34
N LYS A 8 -6.23 9.91 9.09
CA LYS A 8 -5.15 10.91 9.24
C LYS A 8 -3.89 10.33 9.86
N LYS A 9 -4.01 9.51 10.92
CA LYS A 9 -2.86 8.88 11.57
C LYS A 9 -2.12 7.96 10.61
N ILE A 10 -2.85 7.17 9.82
CA ILE A 10 -2.27 6.30 8.78
C ILE A 10 -1.54 7.14 7.74
N CYS A 11 -2.17 8.23 7.25
CA CYS A 11 -1.55 9.11 6.27
C CYS A 11 -0.25 9.75 6.79
N ILE A 12 -0.24 10.23 8.03
CA ILE A 12 0.95 10.83 8.65
C ILE A 12 2.05 9.77 8.82
N ALA A 13 1.71 8.59 9.37
CA ALA A 13 2.67 7.51 9.59
C ALA A 13 3.34 7.02 8.30
N ASN A 14 2.63 7.10 7.17
CA ASN A 14 3.11 6.64 5.86
C ASN A 14 3.49 7.80 4.91
N ASN A 15 3.51 9.05 5.40
CA ASN A 15 3.79 10.27 4.62
C ASN A 15 2.93 10.42 3.34
N LEU A 16 1.70 9.91 3.34
CA LEU A 16 0.80 9.92 2.18
C LEU A 16 0.35 11.35 1.85
N LYS A 17 0.39 11.68 0.57
CA LYS A 17 -0.15 12.90 -0.03
C LYS A 17 -1.62 12.69 -0.41
N HIS A 18 -2.33 13.80 -0.61
CA HIS A 18 -3.76 13.76 -0.95
C HIS A 18 -4.06 13.01 -2.25
N PHE A 19 -3.15 13.04 -3.23
CA PHE A 19 -3.34 12.30 -4.48
C PHE A 19 -3.16 10.79 -4.26
N GLU A 20 -2.20 10.38 -3.43
CA GLU A 20 -2.01 8.97 -3.06
C GLU A 20 -3.20 8.42 -2.28
N VAL A 21 -3.79 9.22 -1.38
CA VAL A 21 -5.03 8.82 -0.69
C VAL A 21 -6.17 8.61 -1.68
N LYS A 22 -6.26 9.44 -2.73
CA LYS A 22 -7.25 9.28 -3.80
C LYS A 22 -7.00 7.99 -4.58
N GLU A 23 -5.76 7.74 -5.00
CA GLU A 23 -5.36 6.50 -5.67
C GLU A 23 -5.67 5.27 -4.82
N ILE A 24 -5.46 5.34 -3.50
CA ILE A 24 -5.79 4.24 -2.57
C ILE A 24 -7.29 3.92 -2.57
N PHE A 25 -8.17 4.91 -2.60
CA PHE A 25 -9.61 4.64 -2.71
C PHE A 25 -9.97 4.03 -4.07
N GLU A 26 -9.34 4.50 -5.16
CA GLU A 26 -9.56 3.99 -6.51
C GLU A 26 -9.15 2.51 -6.63
N LEU A 27 -8.11 2.08 -5.93
CA LEU A 27 -7.70 0.66 -5.85
C LEU A 27 -8.76 -0.25 -5.20
N ALA A 28 -9.76 0.31 -4.52
CA ALA A 28 -10.89 -0.41 -3.94
C ALA A 28 -12.21 -0.03 -4.61
N ASP A 29 -12.16 0.38 -5.88
CA ASP A 29 -13.32 0.73 -6.72
C ASP A 29 -14.16 1.90 -6.18
N LEU A 30 -13.57 2.78 -5.35
CA LEU A 30 -14.21 4.01 -4.88
C LEU A 30 -13.54 5.26 -5.44
N GLU A 31 -14.28 6.03 -6.22
CA GLU A 31 -13.79 7.32 -6.73
C GLU A 31 -14.27 8.48 -5.86
N PHE A 32 -13.32 9.30 -5.40
CA PHE A 32 -13.61 10.53 -4.69
C PHE A 32 -12.92 11.74 -5.33
N SER A 33 -13.61 12.87 -5.32
CA SER A 33 -13.01 14.14 -5.73
C SER A 33 -11.93 14.60 -4.75
N SER A 34 -10.97 15.38 -5.22
CA SER A 34 -9.93 15.98 -4.36
C SER A 34 -10.52 16.84 -3.21
N SER A 35 -11.70 17.42 -3.41
CA SER A 35 -12.46 18.12 -2.37
C SER A 35 -12.96 17.18 -1.28
N GLN A 36 -13.51 16.02 -1.65
CA GLN A 36 -14.00 15.03 -0.68
C GLN A 36 -12.86 14.42 0.14
N ILE A 37 -11.73 14.11 -0.50
CA ILE A 37 -10.54 13.66 0.23
C ILE A 37 -10.10 14.70 1.27
N LYS A 38 -10.07 15.98 0.89
CA LYS A 38 -9.78 17.08 1.83
C LYS A 38 -10.83 17.18 2.94
N ALA A 39 -12.11 16.95 2.64
CA ALA A 39 -13.21 16.95 3.60
C ALA A 39 -13.06 15.83 4.64
N PHE A 40 -12.72 14.61 4.20
CA PHE A 40 -12.42 13.48 5.09
C PHE A 40 -11.21 13.75 5.98
N MET A 41 -10.23 14.50 5.48
CA MET A 41 -9.02 14.87 6.23
C MET A 41 -9.16 16.18 7.01
N ALA A 42 -10.30 16.87 6.94
CA ALA A 42 -10.52 18.12 7.68
C ALA A 42 -10.75 17.87 9.17
N GLY A 43 -10.45 18.85 10.03
CA GLY A 43 -10.76 18.77 11.47
C GLY A 43 -12.28 18.79 11.70
N SER A 44 -12.77 18.18 12.78
CA SER A 44 -14.21 18.05 13.04
C SER A 44 -14.97 19.38 13.20
N GLN A 45 -14.27 20.47 13.45
CA GLN A 45 -14.83 21.83 13.55
C GLN A 45 -14.74 22.61 12.21
N ASN A 46 -14.23 21.99 11.15
CA ASN A 46 -14.10 22.63 9.85
C ASN A 46 -15.46 22.59 9.12
N LYS A 47 -15.83 23.69 8.46
CA LYS A 47 -17.07 23.79 7.66
C LYS A 47 -17.16 22.77 6.52
N ASN A 48 -16.03 22.29 6.03
CA ASN A 48 -15.93 21.29 4.98
C ASN A 48 -15.70 19.89 5.56
N TYR A 49 -15.85 19.67 6.87
CA TYR A 49 -15.68 18.35 7.47
C TYR A 49 -16.78 17.41 6.99
N GLU A 50 -16.36 16.26 6.46
CA GLU A 50 -17.26 15.18 6.08
C GLU A 50 -16.90 13.93 6.87
N LYS A 51 -17.91 13.29 7.46
CA LYS A 51 -17.71 12.05 8.22
C LYS A 51 -17.36 10.93 7.26
N LEU A 52 -16.23 10.26 7.51
CA LEU A 52 -15.87 9.04 6.79
C LEU A 52 -16.70 7.88 7.36
N SER A 53 -17.50 7.22 6.52
CA SER A 53 -18.32 6.07 6.93
C SER A 53 -17.45 4.85 7.21
N ASP A 54 -18.05 3.80 7.78
CA ASP A 54 -17.33 2.55 8.04
C ASP A 54 -17.03 1.83 6.72
N GLU A 55 -17.97 1.85 5.76
CA GLU A 55 -17.83 1.25 4.44
C GLU A 55 -16.74 1.91 3.61
N HIS A 56 -16.69 3.25 3.60
CA HIS A 56 -15.61 3.98 2.92
C HIS A 56 -14.26 3.71 3.60
N PHE A 57 -14.24 3.60 4.94
CA PHE A 57 -12.99 3.33 5.64
C PHE A 57 -12.49 1.90 5.40
N GLU A 58 -13.38 0.92 5.34
CA GLU A 58 -13.05 -0.45 4.93
C GLU A 58 -12.45 -0.49 3.52
N ALA A 59 -13.09 0.17 2.55
CA ALA A 59 -12.57 0.26 1.19
C ALA A 59 -11.18 0.92 1.15
N PHE A 60 -10.97 2.02 1.90
CA PHE A 60 -9.65 2.61 2.04
C PHE A 60 -8.61 1.61 2.54
N LEU A 61 -8.92 0.80 3.55
CA LEU A 61 -7.97 -0.18 4.10
C LEU A 61 -7.67 -1.29 3.09
N ASN A 62 -8.66 -1.76 2.34
CA ASN A 62 -8.48 -2.74 1.27
C ASN A 62 -7.58 -2.17 0.16
N GLY A 63 -7.84 -0.95 -0.29
CA GLY A 63 -7.01 -0.27 -1.26
C GLY A 63 -5.61 0.02 -0.72
N PHE A 64 -5.48 0.33 0.57
CA PHE A 64 -4.19 0.61 1.21
C PHE A 64 -3.30 -0.64 1.27
N ILE A 65 -3.89 -1.82 1.46
CA ILE A 65 -3.19 -3.10 1.34
C ILE A 65 -2.63 -3.25 -0.08
N ILE A 66 -3.45 -3.03 -1.11
CA ILE A 66 -3.02 -3.12 -2.51
C ILE A 66 -1.89 -2.11 -2.80
N TYR A 67 -2.04 -0.87 -2.35
CA TYR A 67 -1.02 0.17 -2.50
C TYR A 67 0.30 -0.19 -1.83
N SER A 68 0.27 -0.84 -0.65
CA SER A 68 1.46 -1.07 0.17
C SER A 68 2.24 -2.34 -0.17
N ARG A 69 1.59 -3.35 -0.77
CA ARG A 69 2.23 -4.65 -1.07
C ARG A 69 1.83 -5.26 -2.43
N GLY A 70 1.04 -4.57 -3.23
CA GLY A 70 0.48 -5.12 -4.47
C GLY A 70 -0.75 -6.02 -4.24
N THR A 71 -1.27 -6.57 -5.33
CA THR A 71 -2.42 -7.49 -5.29
C THR A 71 -2.00 -8.85 -4.72
N VAL A 72 -2.97 -9.62 -4.24
CA VAL A 72 -2.70 -10.98 -3.72
C VAL A 72 -2.31 -11.92 -4.85
N GLU A 73 -2.92 -11.76 -6.03
CA GLU A 73 -2.71 -12.65 -7.18
C GLU A 73 -1.36 -12.40 -7.86
N GLU A 74 -0.93 -11.14 -7.89
CA GLU A 74 0.32 -10.73 -8.52
C GLU A 74 0.99 -9.65 -7.64
N PRO A 75 1.78 -10.07 -6.62
CA PRO A 75 2.51 -9.14 -5.78
C PRO A 75 3.70 -8.58 -6.55
N THR A 76 3.46 -7.52 -7.32
CA THR A 76 4.48 -6.84 -8.13
C THR A 76 5.30 -5.82 -7.34
N ILE A 77 4.90 -5.54 -6.10
CA ILE A 77 5.53 -4.54 -5.23
C ILE A 77 6.11 -5.28 -4.02
N LEU A 78 7.40 -5.08 -3.75
CA LEU A 78 8.01 -5.56 -2.52
C LEU A 78 7.28 -4.91 -1.33
N PRO A 79 6.81 -5.69 -0.34
CA PRO A 79 6.25 -5.11 0.87
C PRO A 79 7.20 -4.05 1.44
N ARG A 80 6.67 -2.87 1.77
CA ARG A 80 7.49 -1.72 2.16
C ARG A 80 8.47 -1.98 3.32
N THR A 81 8.14 -2.91 4.21
CA THR A 81 9.05 -3.34 5.29
C THR A 81 10.31 -4.02 4.73
N ILE A 82 10.18 -4.85 3.71
CA ILE A 82 11.31 -5.50 3.04
C ILE A 82 12.12 -4.46 2.26
N GLU A 83 11.44 -3.59 1.53
CA GLU A 83 12.08 -2.48 0.81
C GLU A 83 12.92 -1.60 1.76
N ASN A 84 12.32 -1.11 2.85
CA ASN A 84 13.01 -0.30 3.85
C ASN A 84 14.18 -1.04 4.51
N PHE A 85 14.04 -2.35 4.74
CA PHE A 85 15.11 -3.17 5.29
C PHE A 85 16.30 -3.25 4.33
N ILE A 86 16.04 -3.51 3.05
CA ILE A 86 17.07 -3.52 2.00
C ILE A 86 17.75 -2.15 1.89
N ILE A 87 16.98 -1.06 1.89
CA ILE A 87 17.52 0.30 1.88
C ILE A 87 18.44 0.52 3.09
N GLY A 88 18.01 0.13 4.29
CA GLY A 88 18.82 0.27 5.50
C GLY A 88 20.14 -0.53 5.43
N LEU A 89 20.13 -1.71 4.82
CA LEU A 89 21.36 -2.50 4.59
C LEU A 89 22.29 -1.83 3.58
N ILE A 90 21.74 -1.22 2.52
CA ILE A 90 22.51 -0.45 1.53
C ILE A 90 23.14 0.79 2.19
N GLU A 91 22.37 1.54 2.97
CA GLU A 91 22.86 2.72 3.71
C GLU A 91 23.95 2.36 4.72
N ALA A 92 23.88 1.16 5.30
CA ALA A 92 24.89 0.63 6.21
C ALA A 92 26.10 -0.04 5.51
N ASP A 93 26.13 -0.10 4.17
CA ASP A 93 27.11 -0.84 3.35
C ASP A 93 27.31 -2.30 3.80
N ASN A 94 26.23 -2.95 4.26
CA ASN A 94 26.27 -4.34 4.73
C ASN A 94 26.18 -5.33 3.55
N ARG A 95 27.28 -5.47 2.81
CA ARG A 95 27.35 -6.26 1.58
C ARG A 95 27.15 -7.76 1.81
N ASP A 96 27.62 -8.29 2.93
CA ASP A 96 27.52 -9.73 3.22
C ASP A 96 26.05 -10.15 3.35
N ALA A 97 25.24 -9.37 4.08
CA ALA A 97 23.81 -9.63 4.21
C ALA A 97 23.06 -9.48 2.87
N LEU A 98 23.44 -8.50 2.04
CA LEU A 98 22.86 -8.32 0.72
C LEU A 98 23.18 -9.50 -0.20
N GLU A 99 24.41 -10.01 -0.17
CA GLU A 99 24.82 -11.16 -0.98
C GLU A 99 24.15 -12.46 -0.51
N GLU A 100 24.02 -12.67 0.81
CA GLU A 100 23.30 -13.82 1.36
C GLU A 100 21.83 -13.81 0.93
N MET A 101 21.16 -12.66 1.01
CA MET A 101 19.78 -12.53 0.51
C MET A 101 19.68 -12.80 -0.99
N ARG A 102 20.64 -12.32 -1.81
CA ARG A 102 20.69 -12.60 -3.24
C ARG A 102 20.77 -14.11 -3.51
N CYS A 103 21.71 -14.80 -2.86
CA CYS A 103 21.87 -16.25 -3.01
C CYS A 103 20.57 -17.01 -2.65
N LEU A 104 19.94 -16.66 -1.53
CA LEU A 104 18.68 -17.28 -1.11
C LEU A 104 17.54 -17.07 -2.11
N ILE A 105 17.48 -15.89 -2.74
CA ILE A 105 16.48 -15.59 -3.78
C ILE A 105 16.76 -16.42 -5.03
N GLU A 106 18.02 -16.48 -5.48
CA GLU A 106 18.42 -17.27 -6.66
C GLU A 106 18.12 -18.75 -6.46
N ASP A 107 18.50 -19.32 -5.31
CA ASP A 107 18.20 -20.70 -4.94
C ASP A 107 16.67 -20.96 -4.91
N GLY A 108 15.89 -19.99 -4.43
CA GLY A 108 14.44 -20.12 -4.34
C GLY A 108 13.73 -20.05 -5.70
N ILE A 109 14.21 -19.21 -6.62
CA ILE A 109 13.62 -19.04 -7.96
C ILE A 109 13.67 -20.35 -8.76
N ASP A 110 14.74 -21.11 -8.63
CA ASP A 110 14.90 -22.41 -9.31
C ASP A 110 13.83 -23.45 -8.90
N HIS A 111 13.15 -23.23 -7.78
CA HIS A 111 12.10 -24.11 -7.26
C HIS A 111 10.69 -23.61 -7.56
N LEU A 112 10.53 -22.44 -8.19
CA LEU A 112 9.21 -21.93 -8.57
C LEU A 112 8.66 -22.67 -9.79
N PRO A 113 7.37 -23.04 -9.80
CA PRO A 113 6.75 -23.63 -10.98
C PRO A 113 6.72 -22.58 -12.11
N ASN A 114 7.18 -22.97 -13.31
CA ASN A 114 7.14 -22.12 -14.50
C ASN A 114 5.70 -21.61 -14.72
N ALA A 115 5.51 -20.29 -14.60
CA ALA A 115 4.24 -19.62 -14.89
C ALA A 115 3.99 -19.61 -16.41
N THR A 116 3.70 -20.76 -16.98
CA THR A 116 3.14 -20.90 -18.33
C THR A 116 1.99 -21.88 -18.28
N ASN A 117 0.76 -21.32 -18.27
CA ASN A 117 -0.50 -21.85 -18.80
C ASN A 117 -1.70 -21.70 -17.84
N SER A 118 -2.34 -20.53 -17.86
CA SER A 118 -3.79 -20.41 -17.58
C SER A 118 -4.39 -19.15 -18.23
N LYS A 119 -4.14 -18.96 -19.53
CA LYS A 119 -4.98 -18.12 -20.40
C LYS A 119 -5.35 -18.88 -21.66
N THR A 120 -6.10 -19.97 -21.51
CA THR A 120 -7.03 -20.50 -22.54
C THR A 120 -7.92 -21.55 -21.88
N ALA A 121 -9.14 -21.15 -21.51
CA ALA A 121 -10.32 -22.01 -21.50
C ALA A 121 -11.57 -21.14 -21.26
N ASP A 122 -12.31 -20.94 -22.36
CA ASP A 122 -13.74 -20.61 -22.53
C ASP A 122 -14.39 -19.42 -21.80
#